data_AF-A0A1G6N905-F1
#
_entry.id   AF-A0A1G6N905-F1
#
_cell.length_a   1.000
_cell.length_b   1.000
_cell.length_c   1.000
_cell.angle_alpha   90.00
_cell.angle_beta   90.00
_cell.angle_gamma   90.00
#
_symmetry.space_group_name_H-M   'P 1'
#
loop_
_entity.id
_entity.type
_entity.pdbx_description
1 polymer ?
#
loop_
_entity_poly.entity_id
_entity_poly.type
_entity_poly.pdbx_seq_one_letter_code
_entity_poly.pdbx_strand_id
1 'polypeptide(L)'
;MHSITAGRAATGTTTAVRRSPVGERPRPALSSAASTQAAGPTGARRHEGGQVVWRVQCGDLISRERCVTVFVDDGEVVLVGPPGETARLTAGQLGQLSAALNEAAKMAER
;
A
#
# COMPACT_ATOMS: atom_id res chain seq x y z
N MET A 1 33.50 -38.38 -7.70
CA MET A 1 33.98 -37.64 -8.88
C MET A 1 33.13 -38.03 -10.08
N HIS A 2 31.94 -37.44 -10.29
CA HIS A 2 31.16 -37.50 -11.54
C HIS A 2 30.16 -36.31 -11.51
N SER A 3 30.56 -35.15 -12.03
CA SER A 3 30.16 -34.57 -13.33
C SER A 3 28.67 -34.23 -13.44
N ILE A 4 28.35 -32.93 -13.32
CA ILE A 4 27.06 -32.33 -13.71
C ILE A 4 27.26 -31.61 -15.05
N THR A 5 26.69 -32.21 -16.09
CA THR A 5 26.67 -31.72 -17.47
C THR A 5 25.57 -30.66 -17.64
N ALA A 6 25.95 -29.52 -18.22
CA ALA A 6 25.04 -28.44 -18.61
C ALA A 6 24.22 -28.81 -19.87
N GLY A 7 22.91 -28.59 -19.83
CA GLY A 7 21.96 -28.90 -20.91
C GLY A 7 21.18 -27.65 -21.37
N ARG A 8 21.80 -26.92 -22.29
CA ARG A 8 21.32 -26.17 -23.47
C ARG A 8 19.84 -25.74 -23.60
N ALA A 9 19.69 -24.47 -24.01
CA ALA A 9 18.48 -23.76 -24.40
C ALA A 9 17.76 -24.30 -25.66
N ALA A 10 16.44 -24.12 -25.70
CA ALA A 10 15.62 -24.24 -26.91
C ALA A 10 14.76 -22.98 -27.08
N THR A 11 14.99 -22.26 -28.17
CA THR A 11 14.18 -21.12 -28.63
C THR A 11 13.07 -21.67 -29.52
N GLY A 12 11.82 -21.51 -29.10
CA GLY A 12 10.64 -21.82 -29.90
C GLY A 12 9.94 -20.52 -30.30
N THR A 13 10.21 -20.03 -31.50
CA THR A 13 9.40 -18.99 -32.15
C THR A 13 8.29 -19.69 -32.91
N THR A 14 7.03 -19.44 -32.56
CA THR A 14 5.89 -19.79 -33.43
C THR A 14 4.94 -18.62 -33.53
N THR A 15 4.93 -18.05 -34.73
CA THR A 15 3.97 -17.07 -35.24
C THR A 15 2.61 -17.75 -35.40
N ALA A 16 1.54 -17.16 -34.85
CA ALA A 16 0.18 -17.58 -35.17
C ALA A 16 -0.71 -16.37 -35.47
N VAL A 17 -1.28 -16.42 -36.67
CA VAL A 17 -2.11 -15.41 -37.33
C VAL A 17 -3.53 -15.38 -36.74
N ARG A 18 -3.95 -14.15 -36.41
CA ARG A 18 -5.26 -13.50 -36.63
C ARG A 18 -6.50 -14.39 -36.78
N ARG A 19 -7.51 -14.16 -35.93
CA ARG A 19 -8.94 -14.13 -36.30
C ARG A 19 -9.76 -13.46 -35.18
N SER A 20 -10.43 -12.37 -35.53
CA SER A 20 -11.50 -11.77 -34.72
C SER A 20 -12.84 -12.20 -35.31
N PRO A 21 -13.84 -12.52 -34.47
CA PRO A 21 -15.21 -12.16 -34.82
C PRO A 21 -15.95 -11.47 -33.67
N VAL A 22 -16.52 -10.32 -34.03
CA VAL A 22 -17.84 -9.75 -33.69
C VAL A 22 -18.51 -10.08 -32.35
N GLY A 23 -18.81 -9.01 -31.60
CA GLY A 23 -20.14 -8.78 -31.05
C GLY A 23 -20.47 -9.35 -29.67
N GLU A 24 -20.04 -8.69 -28.60
CA GLU A 24 -20.84 -8.65 -27.36
C GLU A 24 -20.56 -7.34 -26.61
N ARG A 25 -21.62 -6.59 -26.28
CA ARG A 25 -21.54 -5.30 -25.58
C ARG A 25 -21.19 -5.57 -24.12
N PRO A 26 -20.02 -5.15 -23.59
CA PRO A 26 -19.77 -5.29 -22.17
C PRO A 26 -20.57 -4.20 -21.44
N ARG A 27 -21.41 -4.62 -20.50
CA ARG A 27 -21.92 -3.72 -19.45
C ARG A 27 -20.71 -3.04 -18.81
N PRO A 28 -20.73 -1.72 -18.52
CA PRO A 28 -19.67 -1.13 -17.73
C PRO A 28 -19.72 -1.79 -16.35
N ALA A 29 -18.81 -2.73 -16.13
CA ALA A 29 -18.45 -3.09 -14.77
C ALA A 29 -17.97 -1.78 -14.15
N LEU A 30 -18.71 -1.30 -13.15
CA LEU A 30 -18.23 -0.32 -12.19
C LEU A 30 -17.00 -0.98 -11.57
N SER A 31 -15.86 -0.80 -12.24
CA SER A 31 -14.57 -1.22 -11.78
C SER A 31 -14.36 -0.38 -10.55
N SER A 32 -14.75 -0.97 -9.43
CA SER A 32 -14.64 -0.41 -8.10
C SER A 32 -13.26 0.18 -8.04
N ALA A 33 -13.20 1.48 -7.80
CA ALA A 33 -11.99 2.20 -7.54
C ALA A 33 -11.39 1.63 -6.25
N ALA A 34 -10.78 0.44 -6.37
CA ALA A 34 -9.65 0.08 -5.57
C ALA A 34 -8.59 1.05 -6.03
N SER A 35 -8.63 2.25 -5.44
CA SER A 35 -7.50 3.14 -5.36
C SER A 35 -6.42 2.30 -4.70
N THR A 36 -5.66 1.55 -5.50
CA THR A 36 -4.33 1.09 -5.18
C THR A 36 -3.58 2.38 -4.93
N GLN A 37 -3.71 2.90 -3.70
CA GLN A 37 -2.89 3.98 -3.21
C GLN A 37 -1.49 3.41 -3.32
N ALA A 38 -0.83 3.83 -4.40
CA ALA A 38 0.52 3.48 -4.71
C ALA A 38 1.31 3.48 -3.41
N ALA A 39 2.02 2.37 -3.19
CA ALA A 39 2.97 2.18 -2.11
C ALA A 39 3.97 3.34 -2.12
N GLY A 40 3.56 4.46 -1.55
CA GLY A 40 4.45 5.56 -1.23
C GLY A 40 5.27 5.15 -0.02
N PRO A 41 6.26 5.96 0.36
CA PRO A 41 7.07 5.66 1.52
C PRO A 41 6.13 5.51 2.72
N THR A 42 6.23 4.38 3.42
CA THR A 42 5.51 4.12 4.67
C THR A 42 5.84 5.24 5.66
N GLY A 43 4.83 5.98 6.12
CA GLY A 43 5.02 7.13 7.01
C GLY A 43 5.31 8.46 6.30
N ALA A 44 5.24 8.54 4.96
CA ALA A 44 5.39 9.80 4.26
C ALA A 44 4.21 10.73 4.53
N ARG A 45 4.53 11.99 4.85
CA ARG A 45 3.58 13.09 4.95
C ARG A 45 2.82 13.24 3.62
N ARG A 46 1.50 13.26 3.68
CA ARG A 46 0.60 13.51 2.55
C ARG A 46 -0.31 14.68 2.91
N HIS A 47 -0.72 15.44 1.90
CA HIS A 47 -1.78 16.44 2.06
C HIS A 47 -3.07 15.86 1.50
N GLU A 48 -4.10 15.72 2.34
CA GLU A 48 -5.41 15.19 1.97
C GLU A 48 -6.48 16.18 2.41
N GLY A 49 -7.32 16.67 1.49
CA GLY A 49 -8.39 17.61 1.85
C GLY A 49 -7.94 18.90 2.57
N GLY A 50 -6.70 19.35 2.35
CA GLY A 50 -6.13 20.54 3.00
C GLY A 50 -5.43 20.30 4.33
N GLN A 51 -5.50 19.07 4.88
CA GLN A 51 -4.83 18.70 6.13
C GLN A 51 -3.61 17.82 5.88
N VAL A 52 -2.67 17.83 6.82
CA VAL A 52 -1.49 16.96 6.78
C VAL A 52 -1.81 15.62 7.44
N VAL A 53 -1.59 14.55 6.68
CA VAL A 53 -1.90 13.18 7.08
C VAL A 53 -0.67 12.30 6.91
N TRP A 54 -0.41 11.44 7.90
CA TRP A 54 0.60 10.39 7.84
C TRP A 54 -0.10 9.03 7.87
N ARG A 55 0.29 8.14 6.95
CA ARG A 55 -0.18 6.75 6.94
C ARG A 55 0.99 5.82 7.22
N VAL A 56 0.93 5.11 8.34
CA VAL A 56 1.96 4.17 8.78
C VAL A 56 1.45 2.76 8.58
N GLN A 57 2.13 1.97 7.76
CA GLN A 57 1.75 0.56 7.56
C GLN A 57 1.98 -0.25 8.83
N CYS A 58 1.07 -1.17 9.10
CA CYS A 58 1.11 -2.09 10.24
C CYS A 58 0.47 -3.42 9.86
N GLY A 59 0.66 -4.44 10.69
CA GLY A 59 -0.08 -5.69 10.59
C GLY A 59 -1.29 -5.70 11.53
N ASP A 60 -2.15 -6.71 11.39
CA ASP A 60 -3.06 -7.14 12.44
C ASP A 60 -2.58 -8.42 13.14
N LEU A 61 -3.39 -9.00 14.04
CA LEU A 61 -3.03 -10.23 14.77
C LEU A 61 -2.84 -11.44 13.85
N ILE A 62 -3.47 -11.43 12.68
CA ILE A 62 -3.34 -12.47 11.64
C ILE A 62 -2.40 -12.05 10.50
N SER A 63 -1.57 -11.02 10.74
CA SER A 63 -0.53 -10.51 9.84
C SER A 63 -1.03 -10.03 8.47
N ARG A 64 -2.26 -9.53 8.38
CA ARG A 64 -2.72 -8.80 7.18
C ARG A 64 -2.19 -7.38 7.21
N GLU A 65 -1.88 -6.85 6.04
CA GLU A 65 -1.45 -5.46 5.90
C GLU A 65 -2.61 -4.50 6.19
N ARG A 66 -2.30 -3.49 7.01
CA ARG A 66 -3.19 -2.44 7.49
C ARG A 66 -2.41 -1.13 7.59
N CYS A 67 -3.11 -0.05 7.93
CA CYS A 67 -2.48 1.24 8.21
C CYS A 67 -3.08 1.89 9.46
N VAL A 68 -2.23 2.59 10.21
CA VAL A 68 -2.62 3.59 11.19
C VAL A 68 -2.50 4.96 10.54
N THR A 69 -3.47 5.84 10.78
CA THR A 69 -3.50 7.18 10.21
C THR A 69 -3.32 8.21 11.33
N VAL A 70 -2.43 9.18 11.12
CA VAL A 70 -2.20 10.32 12.02
C VAL A 70 -2.52 11.59 11.26
N PHE A 71 -3.21 12.53 11.87
CA PHE A 71 -3.42 13.88 11.35
C PHE A 71 -3.59 14.87 12.49
N VAL A 72 -3.64 16.16 12.17
CA VAL A 72 -3.92 17.22 13.14
C VAL A 72 -5.26 17.84 12.79
N ASP A 73 -6.13 17.97 13.78
CA ASP A 73 -7.45 18.59 13.68
C ASP A 73 -7.62 19.56 14.84
N ASP A 74 -7.91 20.83 14.55
CA ASP A 74 -8.09 21.90 15.55
C ASP A 74 -6.98 22.00 16.62
N GLY A 75 -5.73 21.76 16.25
CA GLY A 75 -4.60 21.75 17.20
C GLY A 75 -4.49 20.49 18.05
N GLU A 76 -5.28 19.45 17.76
CA GLU A 76 -5.20 18.15 18.41
C GLU A 76 -4.61 17.10 17.46
N VAL A 77 -3.79 16.18 18.01
CA VAL A 77 -3.24 15.07 17.24
C VAL A 77 -4.24 13.91 17.25
N VAL A 78 -4.79 13.59 16.08
CA VAL A 78 -5.74 12.49 15.91
C VAL A 78 -5.03 11.25 15.40
N LEU A 79 -5.20 10.14 16.11
CA LEU A 79 -4.67 8.82 15.77
C LEU A 79 -5.82 7.85 15.49
N VAL A 80 -5.92 7.39 14.24
CA VAL A 80 -6.93 6.41 13.82
C VAL A 80 -6.26 5.07 13.57
N GLY A 81 -6.61 4.10 14.42
CA GLY A 81 -6.23 2.71 14.23
C GLY A 81 -6.99 2.03 13.08
N PRO A 82 -6.54 0.86 12.63
CA PRO A 82 -7.31 0.06 11.69
C PRO A 82 -8.70 -0.27 12.27
N PRO A 83 -9.77 -0.17 11.47
CA PRO A 83 -11.13 -0.31 11.97
C PRO A 83 -11.40 -1.73 12.48
N GLY A 84 -11.90 -1.83 13.72
CA GLY A 84 -12.36 -3.09 14.32
C GLY A 84 -11.26 -4.11 14.62
N GLU A 85 -9.99 -3.75 14.51
CA GLU A 85 -8.86 -4.67 14.55
C GLU A 85 -7.71 -4.10 15.38
N THR A 86 -6.89 -4.96 15.98
CA THR A 86 -5.71 -4.52 16.73
C THR A 86 -4.55 -4.27 15.78
N ALA A 87 -3.94 -3.08 15.83
CA ALA A 87 -2.71 -2.79 15.12
C ALA A 87 -1.52 -3.47 15.80
N ARG A 88 -0.81 -4.32 15.05
CA ARG A 88 0.49 -4.87 15.41
C ARG A 88 1.57 -4.14 14.62
N LEU A 89 2.49 -3.49 15.34
CA LEU A 89 3.61 -2.79 14.73
C LEU A 89 4.92 -3.52 15.03
N THR A 90 5.76 -3.64 14.02
CA THR A 90 7.19 -3.97 14.20
C THR A 90 7.93 -2.77 14.82
N ALA A 91 9.13 -2.99 15.35
CA ALA A 91 9.95 -1.90 15.90
C ALA A 91 10.20 -0.76 14.88
N GLY A 92 10.43 -1.11 13.61
CA GLY A 92 10.60 -0.11 12.54
C GLY A 92 9.33 0.70 12.27
N GLN A 93 8.18 0.03 12.20
CA GLN A 93 6.88 0.69 12.01
C GLN A 93 6.51 1.57 13.22
N LEU A 94 6.82 1.13 14.44
CA LEU A 94 6.65 1.93 15.64
C LEU A 94 7.55 3.18 15.62
N GLY A 95 8.79 3.06 15.14
CA GLY A 95 9.68 4.20 14.91
C GLY A 95 9.11 5.21 13.91
N GLN A 96 8.52 4.73 12.81
CA GLN A 96 7.82 5.59 11.84
C GLN A 96 6.60 6.28 12.46
N LEU A 97 5.81 5.56 13.26
CA LEU A 97 4.67 6.14 13.98
C LEU A 97 5.13 7.21 14.97
N SER A 98 6.20 6.96 15.73
CA SER A 98 6.78 7.95 16.65
C SER A 98 7.23 9.20 15.90
N ALA A 99 7.90 9.06 14.76
CA ALA A 99 8.30 10.21 13.94
C ALA A 99 7.07 11.00 13.42
N ALA A 100 6.02 10.31 12.98
CA ALA A 100 4.77 10.95 12.54
C ALA A 100 4.08 11.71 13.68
N LEU A 101 3.97 11.10 14.87
CA LEU A 101 3.37 11.73 16.05
C LEU A 101 4.15 12.96 16.52
N ASN A 102 5.49 12.89 16.51
CA ASN A 102 6.33 14.05 16.86
C ASN A 102 6.15 15.21 15.87
N GLU A 103 6.04 14.92 14.57
CA GLU A 103 5.77 15.95 13.56
C GLU A 103 4.35 16.52 13.69
N ALA A 104 3.36 15.68 13.99
CA ALA A 104 2.00 16.12 14.25
C ALA A 104 1.91 17.03 15.48
N ALA A 105 2.59 16.67 16.58
CA ALA A 105 2.64 17.47 17.80
C ALA A 105 3.19 18.89 17.54
N LYS A 106 4.30 19.01 16.80
CA LYS A 106 4.86 20.32 16.41
C LYS A 106 3.90 21.15 15.54
N MET A 107 3.04 20.50 14.77
CA MET A 107 2.03 21.17 13.96
C MET A 107 0.80 21.59 14.79
N ALA A 108 0.46 20.83 15.81
CA ALA A 108 -0.61 21.09 16.77
C ALA A 108 -0.28 22.25 17.72
N GLU A 109 0.98 22.41 18.11
CA GLU A 109 1.47 23.52 18.96
C GLU A 109 1.49 24.89 18.26
N ARG A 110 1.17 24.95 16.97
CA ARG A 110 1.40 26.11 16.10
C ARG A 110 0.15 26.94 15.88
#